data_AF-A0A9P4Q6L1-F1
#
_entry.id   AF-A0A9P4Q6L1-F1
#
_cell.length_a   1.000
_cell.length_b   1.000
_cell.length_c   1.000
_cell.angle_alpha   90.00
_cell.angle_beta   90.00
_cell.angle_gamma   90.00
#
_symmetry.space_group_name_H-M   'P 1'
#
loop_
_entity.id
_entity.type
_entity.pdbx_description
1 polymer ?
#
loop_
_entity_poly.entity_id
_entity_poly.type
_entity_poly.pdbx_seq_one_letter_code
_entity_poly.pdbx_strand_id
1 'polypeptide(L)'
;SKDRLTALPSEILCQVIDYLLPNHDPDRVDHYYNLACRPMWPSPPHSLISFHKTCRRLNAETQAWAEYFLRRHLNVTGYRDLKTAKRQQARNFFQELNRWTRAHCVFCGRKSSRNAIFVSSFRCCSDCDKAQWPGKMTKTNALAVFKLKPRHLLPDRELRLMIKSGDVHDPDVTQVRYGKYVNSNVVTTMFALEDLRTVAAAVHGRRWIQVLRAK
;
A
#
# COMPACT_ATOMS: atom_id res chain seq x y z
N SER A 1 -7.90 0.90 -32.49
CA SER A 1 -6.90 1.06 -31.41
C SER A 1 -6.02 -0.18 -31.40
N LYS A 2 -4.69 -0.05 -31.45
CA LYS A 2 -3.78 -1.21 -31.28
C LYS A 2 -3.67 -1.49 -29.79
N ASP A 3 -4.17 -2.62 -29.33
CA ASP A 3 -4.06 -3.02 -27.93
C ASP A 3 -2.59 -3.36 -27.60
N ARG A 4 -1.85 -2.36 -27.13
CA ARG A 4 -0.43 -2.49 -26.79
C ARG A 4 -0.20 -3.14 -25.44
N LEU A 5 -1.19 -3.09 -24.53
CA LEU A 5 -1.04 -3.60 -23.18
C LEU A 5 -1.15 -5.12 -23.16
N THR A 6 -2.16 -5.70 -23.83
CA THR A 6 -2.30 -7.16 -23.86
C THR A 6 -1.31 -7.84 -24.79
N ALA A 7 -0.67 -7.07 -25.68
CA ALA A 7 0.42 -7.52 -26.55
C ALA A 7 1.77 -7.63 -25.81
N LEU A 8 1.88 -7.17 -24.56
CA LEU A 8 3.09 -7.31 -23.77
C LEU A 8 3.35 -8.80 -23.43
N PRO A 9 4.63 -9.20 -23.30
CA PRO A 9 5.00 -10.52 -22.79
C PRO A 9 4.45 -10.77 -21.38
N SER A 10 4.18 -12.03 -21.05
CA SER A 10 3.60 -12.42 -19.75
C SER A 10 4.49 -12.00 -18.57
N GLU A 11 5.80 -11.96 -18.75
CA GLU A 11 6.77 -11.51 -17.74
C GLU A 11 6.53 -10.05 -17.36
N ILE A 12 6.27 -9.19 -18.36
CA ILE A 12 5.99 -7.77 -18.14
C ILE A 12 4.62 -7.61 -17.47
N LEU A 13 3.63 -8.39 -17.88
CA LEU A 13 2.31 -8.37 -17.25
C LEU A 13 2.37 -8.84 -15.79
N CYS A 14 3.20 -9.84 -15.47
CA CYS A 14 3.45 -10.26 -14.08
C CYS A 14 4.08 -9.15 -13.25
N GLN A 15 5.05 -8.40 -13.80
CA GLN A 15 5.63 -7.25 -13.10
C GLN A 15 4.60 -6.13 -12.86
N VAL A 16 3.72 -5.88 -13.83
CA VAL A 16 2.60 -4.94 -13.65
C VAL A 16 1.69 -5.43 -12.52
N ILE A 17 1.34 -6.71 -12.49
CA ILE A 17 0.50 -7.29 -11.45
C ILE A 17 1.17 -7.19 -10.06
N ASP A 18 2.46 -7.52 -9.96
CA ASP A 18 3.27 -7.40 -8.74
C ASP A 18 3.28 -5.97 -8.21
N TYR A 19 3.32 -4.97 -9.10
CA TYR A 19 3.24 -3.56 -8.74
C TYR A 19 1.82 -3.16 -8.29
N LEU A 20 0.79 -3.70 -8.92
CA LEU A 20 -0.61 -3.38 -8.62
C LEU A 20 -1.15 -4.05 -7.35
N LEU A 21 -0.54 -5.16 -6.89
CA LEU A 21 -0.94 -5.88 -5.70
C LEU A 21 -0.77 -5.06 -4.39
N PRO A 22 0.41 -4.51 -4.08
CA PRO A 22 0.54 -3.55 -2.99
C PRO A 22 -0.13 -2.24 -3.41
N ASN A 23 -1.10 -1.81 -2.63
CA ASN A 23 -1.74 -0.51 -2.81
C ASN A 23 -1.77 0.21 -1.48
N HIS A 24 -1.58 1.52 -1.53
CA HIS A 24 -1.51 2.35 -0.36
C HIS A 24 -2.48 3.52 -0.49
N ASP A 25 -3.57 3.39 0.26
CA ASP A 25 -4.55 4.45 0.50
C ASP A 25 -4.62 4.71 2.02
N PRO A 26 -3.79 5.61 2.56
CA PRO A 26 -3.74 5.89 3.99
C PRO A 26 -4.96 6.68 4.47
N ASP A 27 -5.60 7.46 3.61
CA ASP A 27 -6.76 8.29 3.98
C ASP A 27 -8.06 7.49 4.04
N ARG A 28 -8.06 6.23 3.59
CA ARG A 28 -9.18 5.29 3.76
C ARG A 28 -9.66 5.18 5.21
N VAL A 29 -8.74 5.29 6.16
CA VAL A 29 -9.07 5.25 7.60
C VAL A 29 -9.95 6.44 8.00
N ASP A 30 -9.69 7.63 7.45
CA ASP A 30 -10.51 8.81 7.70
C ASP A 30 -11.91 8.63 7.12
N HIS A 31 -12.04 8.00 5.94
CA HIS A 31 -13.34 7.71 5.36
C HIS A 31 -14.18 6.84 6.30
N TYR A 32 -13.64 5.76 6.85
CA TYR A 32 -14.37 4.91 7.80
C TYR A 32 -14.75 5.64 9.11
N TYR A 33 -13.90 6.55 9.60
CA TYR A 33 -14.19 7.32 10.83
C TYR A 33 -15.17 8.47 10.61
N ASN A 34 -15.12 9.14 9.45
CA ASN A 34 -15.94 10.31 9.14
C ASN A 34 -17.28 9.96 8.47
N LEU A 35 -17.52 8.68 8.13
CA LEU A 35 -18.74 8.19 7.48
C LEU A 35 -20.00 8.23 8.38
N ALA A 36 -19.93 8.77 9.58
CA ALA A 36 -21.13 9.16 10.34
C ALA A 36 -21.93 10.30 9.66
N CYS A 37 -21.39 11.00 8.64
CA CYS A 37 -22.01 12.24 8.16
C CYS A 37 -22.12 12.48 6.62
N ARG A 38 -21.78 11.56 5.70
CA ARG A 38 -21.94 11.85 4.24
C ARG A 38 -22.31 10.64 3.36
N PRO A 39 -23.00 10.87 2.21
CA PRO A 39 -23.41 9.81 1.29
C PRO A 39 -22.20 9.07 0.75
N MET A 40 -22.30 7.73 0.83
CA MET A 40 -21.26 6.76 0.57
C MET A 40 -20.92 6.69 -0.92
N TRP A 41 -19.93 7.45 -1.37
CA TRP A 41 -19.26 7.10 -2.62
C TRP A 41 -18.50 5.79 -2.35
N PRO A 42 -18.78 4.69 -3.06
CA PRO A 42 -18.09 3.44 -2.84
C PRO A 42 -16.59 3.67 -3.05
N SER A 43 -15.77 3.26 -2.09
CA SER A 43 -14.32 3.31 -2.26
C SER A 43 -13.97 2.62 -3.58
N PRO A 44 -13.12 3.23 -4.43
CA PRO A 44 -12.80 2.64 -5.71
C PRO A 44 -12.24 1.23 -5.51
N PRO A 45 -12.61 0.27 -6.39
CA PRO A 45 -12.09 -1.08 -6.29
C PRO A 45 -10.56 -1.06 -6.40
N HIS A 46 -9.91 -2.01 -5.72
CA HIS A 46 -8.47 -2.19 -5.79
C HIS A 46 -7.99 -2.26 -7.25
N SER A 47 -6.91 -1.57 -7.61
CA SER A 47 -6.43 -1.47 -8.99
C SER A 47 -6.26 -2.83 -9.67
N LEU A 48 -5.76 -3.83 -8.92
CA LEU A 48 -5.65 -5.20 -9.41
C LEU A 48 -7.00 -5.87 -9.72
N ILE A 49 -8.07 -5.55 -9.00
CA ILE A 49 -9.44 -6.04 -9.32
C ILE A 49 -9.91 -5.42 -10.63
N SER A 50 -9.64 -4.14 -10.84
CA SER A 50 -9.98 -3.45 -12.10
C SER A 50 -9.21 -4.06 -13.27
N PHE A 51 -7.90 -4.28 -13.11
CA PHE A 51 -7.03 -4.93 -14.10
C PHE A 51 -7.50 -6.35 -14.46
N HIS A 52 -7.82 -7.15 -13.44
CA HIS A 52 -8.35 -8.51 -13.61
C HIS A 52 -9.66 -8.56 -14.43
N LYS A 53 -10.49 -7.51 -14.35
CA LYS A 53 -11.80 -7.43 -15.00
C LYS A 53 -11.76 -6.80 -16.38
N THR A 54 -10.64 -6.23 -16.82
CA THR A 54 -10.56 -5.47 -18.08
C THR A 54 -10.78 -6.34 -19.31
N CYS A 55 -10.08 -7.47 -19.43
CA CYS A 55 -10.23 -8.38 -20.57
C CYS A 55 -9.81 -9.81 -20.23
N ARG A 56 -10.13 -10.78 -21.10
CA ARG A 56 -9.85 -12.21 -20.88
C ARG A 56 -8.35 -12.52 -20.74
N ARG A 57 -7.47 -11.84 -21.49
CA ARG A 57 -6.02 -12.05 -21.42
C ARG A 57 -5.47 -11.62 -20.06
N LEU A 58 -5.75 -10.39 -19.63
CA LEU A 58 -5.29 -9.89 -18.33
C LEU A 58 -5.91 -10.69 -17.16
N ASN A 59 -7.14 -11.17 -17.33
CA ASN A 59 -7.77 -12.09 -16.39
C ASN A 59 -6.93 -13.37 -16.22
N ALA A 60 -6.59 -14.03 -17.33
CA ALA A 60 -5.81 -15.26 -17.34
C ALA A 60 -4.41 -15.06 -16.74
N GLU A 61 -3.73 -13.96 -17.10
CA GLU A 61 -2.43 -13.60 -16.52
C GLU A 61 -2.51 -13.35 -15.02
N THR A 62 -3.56 -12.66 -14.56
CA THR A 62 -3.78 -12.45 -13.11
C THR A 62 -4.03 -13.78 -12.38
N GLN A 63 -4.75 -14.73 -13.00
CA GLN A 63 -4.96 -16.05 -12.42
C GLN A 63 -3.66 -16.85 -12.33
N ALA A 64 -2.88 -16.90 -13.42
CA ALA A 64 -1.61 -17.61 -13.47
C ALA A 64 -0.60 -17.03 -12.48
N TRP A 65 -0.49 -15.71 -12.43
CA TRP A 65 0.34 -15.01 -11.45
C TRP A 65 -0.11 -15.29 -10.01
N ALA A 66 -1.41 -15.27 -9.71
CA ALA A 66 -1.92 -15.54 -8.37
C ALA A 66 -1.65 -16.99 -7.94
N GLU A 67 -1.77 -17.95 -8.87
CA GLU A 67 -1.37 -19.34 -8.62
C GLU A 67 0.11 -19.43 -8.29
N TYR A 68 0.97 -18.81 -9.11
CA TYR A 68 2.41 -18.77 -8.89
C TYR A 68 2.75 -18.18 -7.52
N PHE A 69 2.14 -17.06 -7.15
CA PHE A 69 2.33 -16.43 -5.85
C PHE A 69 1.94 -17.38 -4.70
N LEU A 70 0.75 -17.98 -4.75
CA LEU A 70 0.27 -18.89 -3.71
C LEU A 70 1.21 -20.09 -3.52
N ARG A 71 1.70 -20.66 -4.62
CA ARG A 71 2.67 -21.77 -4.61
C ARG A 71 4.03 -21.33 -4.07
N ARG A 72 4.59 -20.22 -4.57
CA ARG A 72 5.90 -19.70 -4.15
C ARG A 72 5.93 -19.35 -2.66
N HIS A 73 4.80 -18.93 -2.11
CA HIS A 73 4.66 -18.51 -0.73
C HIS A 73 3.90 -19.53 0.15
N LEU A 74 3.96 -20.84 -0.20
CA LEU A 74 3.23 -21.90 0.52
C LEU A 74 3.48 -21.93 2.03
N ASN A 75 4.69 -21.58 2.47
CA ASN A 75 5.06 -21.53 3.90
C ASN A 75 4.26 -20.48 4.69
N VAL A 76 3.76 -19.46 4.00
CA VAL A 76 3.04 -18.32 4.58
C VAL A 76 1.54 -18.43 4.30
N THR A 77 1.17 -18.82 3.07
CA THR A 77 -0.22 -18.91 2.62
C THR A 77 -0.91 -20.18 3.08
N GLY A 78 -0.14 -21.24 3.35
CA GLY A 78 -0.67 -22.58 3.61
C GLY A 78 -1.32 -23.22 2.38
N TYR A 79 -1.02 -22.72 1.17
CA TYR A 79 -1.61 -23.18 -0.06
C TYR A 79 -1.37 -24.68 -0.29
N ARG A 80 -2.41 -25.37 -0.76
CA ARG A 80 -2.38 -26.79 -1.15
C ARG A 80 -3.18 -27.00 -2.42
N ASP A 81 -2.70 -27.87 -3.28
CA ASP A 81 -3.43 -28.31 -4.46
C ASP A 81 -4.67 -29.12 -4.08
N LEU A 82 -5.73 -28.99 -4.88
CA LEU A 82 -6.90 -29.84 -4.75
C LEU A 82 -6.59 -31.23 -5.31
N LYS A 83 -7.22 -32.25 -4.72
CA LYS A 83 -7.02 -33.66 -5.09
C LYS A 83 -7.36 -33.97 -6.56
N THR A 84 -8.21 -33.17 -7.20
CA THR A 84 -8.74 -33.46 -8.54
C THR A 84 -8.30 -32.38 -9.53
N ALA A 85 -7.66 -32.79 -10.63
CA ALA A 85 -7.18 -31.87 -11.67
C ALA A 85 -8.29 -30.95 -12.23
N LYS A 86 -9.50 -31.51 -12.47
CA LYS A 86 -10.66 -30.73 -12.93
C LYS A 86 -11.05 -29.62 -11.95
N ARG A 87 -11.00 -29.91 -10.64
CA ARG A 87 -11.29 -28.90 -9.60
C ARG A 87 -10.18 -27.87 -9.50
N GLN A 88 -8.93 -28.29 -9.66
CA GLN A 88 -7.78 -27.40 -9.65
C GLN A 88 -7.84 -26.39 -10.80
N GLN A 89 -8.14 -26.83 -12.02
CA GLN A 89 -8.28 -25.95 -13.19
C GLN A 89 -9.44 -24.96 -13.07
N ALA A 90 -10.49 -25.31 -12.33
CA ALA A 90 -11.64 -24.44 -12.09
C ALA A 90 -11.45 -23.45 -10.92
N ARG A 91 -10.31 -23.48 -10.22
CA ARG A 91 -10.05 -22.57 -9.09
C ARG A 91 -9.91 -21.14 -9.58
N ASN A 92 -10.44 -20.22 -8.77
CA ASN A 92 -10.19 -18.80 -8.92
C ASN A 92 -9.07 -18.39 -7.94
N PHE A 93 -7.82 -18.55 -8.38
CA PHE A 93 -6.63 -18.24 -7.58
C PHE A 93 -6.59 -16.78 -7.15
N PHE A 94 -7.00 -15.85 -8.02
CA PHE A 94 -7.05 -14.44 -7.67
C PHE A 94 -8.01 -14.16 -6.50
N GLN A 95 -9.22 -14.73 -6.52
CA GLN A 95 -10.16 -14.57 -5.41
C GLN A 95 -9.66 -15.22 -4.12
N GLU A 96 -9.00 -16.37 -4.23
CA GLU A 96 -8.40 -17.06 -3.08
C GLU A 96 -7.30 -16.20 -2.44
N LEU A 97 -6.36 -15.68 -3.25
CA LEU A 97 -5.33 -14.76 -2.81
C LEU A 97 -5.91 -13.49 -2.20
N ASN A 98 -6.89 -12.85 -2.87
CA ASN A 98 -7.54 -11.64 -2.38
C ASN A 98 -8.28 -11.87 -1.05
N ARG A 99 -8.90 -13.05 -0.85
CA ARG A 99 -9.50 -13.40 0.43
C ARG A 99 -8.43 -13.57 1.51
N TRP A 100 -7.33 -14.23 1.16
CA TRP A 100 -6.23 -14.48 2.08
C TRP A 100 -5.54 -13.18 2.53
N THR A 101 -5.18 -12.29 1.61
CA THR A 101 -4.50 -11.01 1.91
C THR A 101 -5.33 -10.07 2.77
N ARG A 102 -6.66 -10.22 2.76
CA ARG A 102 -7.61 -9.43 3.59
C ARG A 102 -7.77 -9.95 5.02
N ALA A 103 -7.29 -11.16 5.31
CA ALA A 103 -7.48 -11.83 6.60
C ALA A 103 -6.16 -12.19 7.31
N HIS A 104 -5.06 -12.34 6.57
CA HIS A 104 -3.78 -12.82 7.09
C HIS A 104 -2.67 -11.82 6.83
N CYS A 105 -1.72 -11.76 7.76
CA CYS A 105 -0.50 -10.99 7.59
C CYS A 105 0.26 -11.49 6.35
N VAL A 106 0.51 -10.60 5.40
CA VAL A 106 1.19 -10.95 4.13
C VAL A 106 2.60 -11.53 4.33
N PHE A 107 3.26 -11.21 5.46
CA PHE A 107 4.63 -11.63 5.75
C PHE A 107 4.73 -12.94 6.52
N CYS A 108 3.86 -13.17 7.52
CA CYS A 108 3.96 -14.34 8.41
C CYS A 108 2.74 -15.27 8.38
N GLY A 109 1.69 -14.94 7.64
CA GLY A 109 0.50 -15.79 7.47
C GLY A 109 -0.44 -15.83 8.66
N ARG A 110 -0.08 -15.25 9.82
CA ARG A 110 -0.97 -15.17 10.99
C ARG A 110 -2.18 -14.28 10.70
N LYS A 111 -3.36 -14.65 11.20
CA LYS A 111 -4.57 -13.82 11.08
C LYS A 111 -4.32 -12.41 11.63
N SER A 112 -4.72 -11.37 10.89
CA SER A 112 -4.62 -9.98 11.32
C SER A 112 -5.76 -9.15 10.77
N SER A 113 -6.35 -8.33 11.64
CA SER A 113 -7.33 -7.29 11.28
C SER A 113 -6.67 -5.93 11.03
N ARG A 114 -5.36 -5.81 11.27
CA ARG A 114 -4.60 -4.57 11.11
C ARG A 114 -4.00 -4.49 9.71
N ASN A 115 -3.99 -3.29 9.15
CA ASN A 115 -3.31 -3.02 7.89
C ASN A 115 -1.82 -2.72 8.13
N ALA A 116 -0.98 -3.04 7.15
CA ALA A 116 0.38 -2.51 7.09
C ALA A 116 0.35 -0.99 6.99
N ILE A 117 1.22 -0.32 7.73
CA ILE A 117 1.19 1.14 7.88
C ILE A 117 1.45 1.86 6.54
N PHE A 118 2.40 1.39 5.73
CA PHE A 118 2.74 1.98 4.43
C PHE A 118 2.21 1.21 3.22
N VAL A 119 1.43 0.14 3.43
CA VAL A 119 0.77 -0.64 2.36
C VAL A 119 -0.61 -1.04 2.86
N SER A 120 -1.56 -0.12 2.78
CA SER A 120 -2.84 -0.27 3.50
C SER A 120 -3.77 -1.33 2.88
N SER A 121 -3.46 -1.82 1.67
CA SER A 121 -4.16 -2.95 1.05
C SER A 121 -3.86 -4.30 1.72
N PHE A 122 -2.72 -4.44 2.40
CA PHE A 122 -2.34 -5.68 3.06
C PHE A 122 -2.66 -5.68 4.55
N ARG A 123 -3.10 -6.84 5.05
CA ARG A 123 -3.06 -7.09 6.48
C ARG A 123 -1.64 -7.36 6.93
N CYS A 124 -1.31 -6.87 8.12
CA CYS A 124 0.01 -7.05 8.74
C CYS A 124 -0.13 -7.11 10.26
N CYS A 125 0.63 -7.96 10.94
CA CYS A 125 0.70 -7.94 12.40
C CYS A 125 1.70 -6.85 12.88
N SER A 126 1.68 -6.49 14.17
CA SER A 126 2.62 -5.51 14.73
C SER A 126 4.08 -5.87 14.48
N ASP A 127 4.42 -7.14 14.65
CA ASP A 127 5.81 -7.56 14.67
C ASP A 127 6.41 -7.45 13.27
N CYS A 128 5.67 -7.93 12.26
CA CYS A 128 6.07 -7.78 10.87
C CYS A 128 6.05 -6.31 10.44
N ASP A 129 5.07 -5.52 10.86
CA ASP A 129 5.03 -4.09 10.53
C ASP A 129 6.21 -3.32 11.14
N LYS A 130 6.68 -3.70 12.35
CA LYS A 130 7.90 -3.16 12.95
C LYS A 130 9.17 -3.65 12.23
N ALA A 131 9.22 -4.92 11.84
CA ALA A 131 10.38 -5.50 11.15
C ALA A 131 10.56 -4.92 9.73
N GLN A 132 9.46 -4.74 8.99
CA GLN A 132 9.49 -4.21 7.63
C GLN A 132 9.72 -2.70 7.60
N TRP A 133 9.21 -1.99 8.61
CA TRP A 133 9.33 -0.54 8.72
C TRP A 133 9.80 -0.13 10.13
N PRO A 134 11.11 -0.32 10.43
CA PRO A 134 11.68 -0.05 11.75
C PRO A 134 11.83 1.45 12.07
N GLY A 135 11.91 2.30 11.04
CA GLY A 135 12.02 3.76 11.17
C GLY A 135 10.72 4.47 10.86
N LYS A 136 9.77 4.48 11.80
CA LYS A 136 8.50 5.22 11.67
C LYS A 136 8.26 6.14 12.85
N MET A 137 7.72 7.33 12.58
CA MET A 137 7.54 8.38 13.58
C MET A 137 6.15 8.99 13.50
N THR A 138 5.53 9.27 14.64
CA THR A 138 4.22 9.93 14.70
C THR A 138 4.30 11.37 14.19
N LYS A 139 3.19 11.92 13.71
CA LYS A 139 3.09 13.34 13.30
C LYS A 139 3.63 14.30 14.37
N THR A 140 3.21 14.13 15.62
CA THR A 140 3.62 14.99 16.73
C THR A 140 5.13 14.96 16.95
N ASN A 141 5.72 13.75 16.97
CA ASN A 141 7.17 13.60 17.14
C ASN A 141 7.92 14.16 15.93
N ALA A 142 7.41 13.96 14.71
CA ALA A 142 8.03 14.48 13.49
C ALA A 142 8.12 16.01 13.50
N LEU A 143 7.03 16.70 13.85
CA LEU A 143 7.00 18.15 13.98
C LEU A 143 7.96 18.65 15.08
N ALA A 144 7.97 17.97 16.23
CA ALA A 144 8.78 18.38 17.38
C ALA A 144 10.29 18.20 17.16
N VAL A 145 10.70 17.04 16.62
CA VAL A 145 12.10 16.65 16.42
C VAL A 145 12.70 17.37 15.21
N PHE A 146 12.02 17.36 14.06
CA PHE A 146 12.54 17.95 12.82
C PHE A 146 12.20 19.43 12.65
N LYS A 147 11.47 20.04 13.60
CA LYS A 147 11.02 21.44 13.54
C LYS A 147 10.29 21.74 12.22
N LEU A 148 9.51 20.78 11.75
CA LEU A 148 8.71 20.89 10.53
C LEU A 148 7.35 21.51 10.84
N LYS A 149 6.69 22.07 9.82
CA LYS A 149 5.30 22.55 9.89
C LYS A 149 4.38 21.49 9.28
N PRO A 150 3.08 21.43 9.66
CA PRO A 150 2.14 20.44 9.13
C PRO A 150 2.10 20.36 7.59
N ARG A 151 2.16 21.51 6.92
CA ARG A 151 2.23 21.63 5.44
C ARG A 151 3.44 20.96 4.80
N HIS A 152 4.53 20.74 5.54
CA HIS A 152 5.71 20.04 5.03
C HIS A 152 5.54 18.51 5.06
N LEU A 153 4.60 17.98 5.85
CA LEU A 153 4.39 16.55 6.03
C LEU A 153 3.22 15.99 5.23
N LEU A 154 2.18 16.81 5.09
CA LEU A 154 0.93 16.42 4.46
C LEU A 154 0.57 17.55 3.48
N PRO A 155 0.66 17.32 2.16
CA PRO A 155 0.19 18.30 1.20
C PRO A 155 -1.31 18.52 1.38
N ASP A 156 -1.78 19.74 1.14
CA ASP A 156 -3.20 20.07 1.18
C ASP A 156 -4.01 19.15 0.25
N ARG A 157 -5.29 18.95 0.58
CA ARG A 157 -6.15 17.99 -0.13
C ARG A 157 -6.20 18.25 -1.64
N GLU A 158 -6.21 19.51 -2.05
CA GLU A 158 -6.18 19.92 -3.46
C GLU A 158 -4.86 19.55 -4.14
N LEU A 159 -3.73 19.86 -3.49
CA LEU A 159 -2.41 19.49 -3.98
C LEU A 159 -2.23 17.97 -4.08
N ARG A 160 -2.83 17.18 -3.16
CA ARG A 160 -2.86 15.71 -3.27
C ARG A 160 -3.64 15.21 -4.48
N LEU A 161 -4.76 15.84 -4.78
CA LEU A 161 -5.59 15.46 -5.93
C LEU A 161 -4.84 15.78 -7.22
N MET A 162 -4.18 16.93 -7.29
CA MET A 162 -3.35 17.36 -8.43
C MET A 162 -2.10 16.47 -8.63
N ILE A 163 -1.45 16.03 -7.55
CA ILE A 163 -0.34 15.07 -7.62
C ILE A 163 -0.85 13.70 -8.08
N LYS A 164 -2.02 13.25 -7.59
CA LYS A 164 -2.60 11.95 -7.97
C LYS A 164 -3.10 11.93 -9.43
N SER A 165 -3.55 13.06 -9.97
CA SER A 165 -3.93 13.19 -11.38
C SER A 165 -2.76 13.36 -12.33
N GLY A 166 -1.55 13.63 -11.80
CA GLY A 166 -0.35 13.88 -12.59
C GLY A 166 -0.29 15.29 -13.18
N ASP A 167 -1.16 16.20 -12.74
CA ASP A 167 -1.26 17.57 -13.24
C ASP A 167 -0.16 18.49 -12.68
N VAL A 168 0.43 18.12 -11.53
CA VAL A 168 1.52 18.87 -10.90
C VAL A 168 2.66 17.93 -10.55
N HIS A 169 3.78 18.08 -11.25
CA HIS A 169 5.07 17.53 -10.84
C HIS A 169 5.83 18.67 -10.15
N ASP A 170 5.56 18.89 -8.87
CA ASP A 170 6.34 19.84 -8.07
C ASP A 170 7.56 19.10 -7.50
N PRO A 171 8.79 19.35 -7.99
CA PRO A 171 10.00 18.72 -7.47
C PRO A 171 10.30 19.09 -6.01
N ASP A 172 9.73 20.18 -5.48
CA ASP A 172 9.92 20.59 -4.09
C ASP A 172 8.97 19.87 -3.11
N VAL A 173 7.90 19.24 -3.62
CA VAL A 173 7.01 18.39 -2.81
C VAL A 173 7.61 16.99 -2.75
N THR A 174 8.65 16.82 -1.93
CA THR A 174 9.12 15.47 -1.58
C THR A 174 7.99 14.73 -0.86
N GLN A 175 7.38 13.75 -1.54
CA GLN A 175 6.25 13.02 -1.00
C GLN A 175 6.67 12.15 0.19
N VAL A 176 6.32 12.58 1.40
CA VAL A 176 6.56 11.80 2.61
C VAL A 176 5.61 10.62 2.64
N ARG A 177 6.13 9.38 2.66
CA ARG A 177 5.29 8.20 2.87
C ARG A 177 4.70 8.27 4.27
N TYR A 178 3.38 8.14 4.35
CA TYR A 178 2.65 8.20 5.61
C TYR A 178 1.55 7.16 5.67
N GLY A 179 1.33 6.59 6.84
CA GLY A 179 0.21 5.69 7.12
C GLY A 179 -0.70 6.24 8.19
N LYS A 180 -1.97 5.88 8.15
CA LYS A 180 -2.91 6.15 9.23
C LYS A 180 -3.40 4.84 9.85
N TYR A 181 -3.58 4.86 11.16
CA TYR A 181 -4.22 3.76 11.88
C TYR A 181 -5.02 4.33 13.05
N VAL A 182 -5.95 3.54 13.57
CA VAL A 182 -6.78 3.91 14.70
C VAL A 182 -6.17 3.33 15.96
N ASN A 183 -5.94 4.17 16.96
CA ASN A 183 -5.52 3.77 18.29
C ASN A 183 -6.44 4.42 19.32
N SER A 184 -7.13 3.63 20.15
CA SER A 184 -8.08 4.14 21.16
C SER A 184 -9.05 5.19 20.61
N ASN A 185 -9.67 4.90 19.47
CA ASN A 185 -10.56 5.79 18.72
C ASN A 185 -9.94 7.09 18.16
N VAL A 186 -8.62 7.23 18.21
CA VAL A 186 -7.91 8.36 17.65
C VAL A 186 -7.16 7.93 16.39
N VAL A 187 -7.39 8.64 15.28
CA VAL A 187 -6.62 8.45 14.06
C VAL A 187 -5.21 8.99 14.26
N THR A 188 -4.24 8.09 14.21
CA THR A 188 -2.81 8.40 14.34
C THR A 188 -2.14 8.32 12.99
N THR A 189 -1.35 9.34 12.63
CA THR A 189 -0.55 9.37 11.40
C THR A 189 0.92 9.09 11.72
N MET A 190 1.50 8.15 10.99
CA MET A 190 2.91 7.75 11.06
C MET A 190 3.60 8.08 9.75
N PHE A 191 4.85 8.51 9.81
CA PHE A 191 5.69 8.85 8.65
C PHE A 191 6.95 7.99 8.63
N ALA A 192 7.46 7.71 7.44
CA ALA A 192 8.77 7.07 7.28
C ALA A 192 9.88 8.04 7.71
N LEU A 193 10.77 7.58 8.59
CA LEU A 193 11.81 8.42 9.17
C LEU A 193 12.82 8.94 8.13
N GLU A 194 13.10 8.14 7.11
CA GLU A 194 13.99 8.53 6.00
C GLU A 194 13.42 9.71 5.22
N ASP A 195 12.13 9.65 4.89
CA ASP A 195 11.45 10.71 4.16
C ASP A 195 11.38 12.00 4.99
N LEU A 196 11.16 11.89 6.31
CA LEU A 196 11.22 13.02 7.24
C LEU A 196 12.61 13.69 7.24
N ARG A 197 13.68 12.90 7.19
CA ARG A 197 15.05 13.43 7.10
C ARG A 197 15.25 14.18 5.79
N THR A 198 14.81 13.61 4.66
CA THR A 198 14.91 14.26 3.35
C THR A 198 14.19 15.60 3.33
N VAL A 199 12.94 15.65 3.80
CA VAL A 199 12.17 16.89 3.91
C VAL A 199 12.83 17.89 4.86
N ALA A 200 13.33 17.44 6.00
CA ALA A 200 14.03 18.32 6.94
C ALA A 200 15.32 18.91 6.34
N ALA A 201 16.09 18.14 5.55
CA ALA A 201 17.24 18.67 4.83
C ALA A 201 16.85 19.66 3.74
N ALA A 202 15.71 19.46 3.06
CA ALA A 202 15.23 20.41 2.07
C ALA A 202 14.82 21.75 2.73
N VAL A 203 14.12 21.69 3.87
CA VAL A 203 13.62 22.88 4.57
C VAL A 203 14.72 23.63 5.34
N HIS A 204 15.61 22.91 6.03
CA HIS A 204 16.60 23.51 6.95
C HIS A 204 18.05 23.43 6.45
N GLY A 205 18.30 22.77 5.32
CA GLY A 205 19.63 22.49 4.79
C GLY A 205 20.25 21.18 5.30
N ARG A 206 21.14 20.57 4.50
CA ARG A 206 21.73 19.24 4.77
C ARG A 206 22.51 19.13 6.10
N ARG A 207 23.09 20.23 6.56
CA ARG A 207 23.85 20.29 7.84
C ARG A 207 22.96 20.07 9.07
N TRP A 208 21.66 20.36 8.96
CA TRP A 208 20.71 20.16 10.06
C TRP A 208 20.56 18.68 10.47
N ILE A 209 20.67 17.75 9.52
CA ILE A 209 20.60 16.32 9.80
C ILE A 209 21.77 15.85 10.68
N GLN A 210 22.96 16.44 10.52
CA GLN A 210 24.14 16.06 11.31
C GLN A 210 23.96 16.41 12.79
N VAL A 211 23.29 17.53 13.09
CA VAL A 211 22.94 17.97 14.45
C VAL A 211 21.95 16.99 15.12
N LEU A 212 21.06 16.38 14.36
CA LEU A 212 20.09 15.39 14.87
C LEU A 212 20.69 14.00 15.10
N ARG A 213 21.84 13.66 14.49
CA ARG A 213 22.55 12.39 14.72
C ARG A 213 23.51 12.45 15.91
N ALA A 214 23.89 13.64 16.33
CA ALA A 214 24.80 13.89 17.45
C ALA A 214 24.08 13.99 18.81
N LYS A 215 22.75 13.87 18.82
CA LYS A 215 21.89 13.79 20.00
C LYS A 215 21.24 12.42 20.08
#